data_AF-A0A850BXY5-F1
#
_entry.id   AF-A0A850BXY5-F1
#
_cell.length_a   1.000
_cell.length_b   1.000
_cell.length_c   1.000
_cell.angle_alpha   90.00
_cell.angle_beta   90.00
_cell.angle_gamma   90.00
#
_symmetry.space_group_name_H-M   'P 1'
#
loop_
_entity.id
_entity.type
_entity.pdbx_description
1 polymer ?
#
loop_
_entity_poly.entity_id
_entity_poly.type
_entity_poly.pdbx_seq_one_letter_code
_entity_poly.pdbx_strand_id
1 'polypeptide(L)'
;MTAELVVVKGKDRGAFVALAKDLRAAWPAAILTAPAGWVTLNTPAVDPTWPELAKVVDQINLMSYGMAGPWGGWQSWHSSALIGESASMPSSVDVSVKNYLKAGVPAAKLGVGIGFYGSCWRGVSAVRMPITGASLVADDGKMSFANIMTSYYQAAAYHYDAAAKAPWLGFSTQTGPEKCNLVTYEDATSLADKGKYVRDTGLGGAIIWTINQGHLASAPAGSRDPLLAAVKKAFLD
;
A
#
# COMPACT_ATOMS: atom_id res chain seq x y z
N MET A 1 17.52 13.96 -4.24
CA MET A 1 16.73 13.61 -5.42
C MET A 1 15.28 13.76 -5.05
N THR A 2 14.59 14.76 -5.61
CA THR A 2 13.13 14.82 -5.61
C THR A 2 12.65 13.82 -6.65
N ALA A 3 11.97 12.76 -6.21
CA ALA A 3 11.22 11.92 -7.13
C ALA A 3 9.96 12.70 -7.52
N GLU A 4 9.93 13.25 -8.73
CA GLU A 4 8.68 13.77 -9.28
C GLU A 4 7.82 12.58 -9.74
N LEU A 5 6.65 12.44 -9.14
CA LEU A 5 5.66 11.46 -9.58
C LEU A 5 5.06 11.95 -10.91
N VAL A 6 5.56 11.41 -12.03
CA VAL A 6 4.96 11.68 -13.34
C VAL A 6 3.70 10.85 -13.51
N VAL A 7 2.54 11.51 -13.46
CA VAL A 7 1.24 10.86 -13.71
C VAL A 7 1.01 10.78 -15.23
N VAL A 8 1.02 9.56 -15.77
CA VAL A 8 0.70 9.30 -17.18
C VAL A 8 -0.79 9.59 -17.41
N LYS A 9 -1.11 10.62 -18.19
CA LYS A 9 -2.49 10.94 -18.58
C LYS A 9 -2.85 10.25 -19.89
N GLY A 10 -4.14 10.30 -20.26
CA GLY A 10 -4.65 9.65 -21.48
C GLY A 10 -3.85 9.98 -22.76
N LYS A 11 -3.41 11.23 -22.91
CA LYS A 11 -2.59 11.69 -24.04
C LYS A 11 -1.14 11.16 -24.02
N ASP A 12 -0.63 10.77 -22.85
CA ASP A 12 0.76 10.35 -22.65
C ASP A 12 0.93 8.83 -22.80
N ARG A 13 -0.18 8.06 -22.85
CA ARG A 13 -0.19 6.58 -22.92
C ARG A 13 0.69 6.03 -24.03
N GLY A 14 0.52 6.55 -25.25
CA GLY A 14 1.29 6.11 -26.42
C GLY A 14 2.78 6.38 -26.27
N ALA A 15 3.13 7.58 -25.78
CA ALA A 15 4.51 7.98 -25.53
C ALA A 15 5.16 7.14 -24.41
N PHE A 16 4.41 6.80 -23.36
CA PHE A 16 4.91 5.97 -22.26
C PHE A 16 5.25 4.55 -22.72
N VAL A 17 4.38 3.92 -23.53
CA VAL A 17 4.65 2.59 -24.11
C VAL A 17 5.82 2.64 -25.09
N ALA A 18 5.90 3.69 -25.91
CA ALA A 18 7.01 3.88 -26.83
C ALA A 18 8.34 3.99 -26.07
N LEU A 19 8.39 4.83 -25.01
CA LEU A 19 9.56 4.95 -24.15
C LEU A 19 9.99 3.61 -23.55
N ALA A 20 9.06 2.82 -23.02
CA ALA A 20 9.39 1.51 -22.45
C ALA A 20 9.93 0.52 -23.50
N LYS A 21 9.41 0.56 -24.74
CA LYS A 21 9.92 -0.23 -25.87
C LYS A 21 11.33 0.22 -26.28
N ASP A 22 11.54 1.52 -26.40
CA ASP A 22 12.84 2.10 -26.78
C ASP A 22 13.90 1.80 -25.72
N LEU A 23 13.56 1.91 -24.43
CA LEU A 23 14.45 1.54 -23.31
C LEU A 23 14.81 0.05 -23.36
N ARG A 24 13.84 -0.84 -23.59
CA ARG A 24 14.10 -2.28 -23.71
C ARG A 24 14.98 -2.59 -24.91
N ALA A 25 14.76 -1.94 -26.05
CA ALA A 25 15.57 -2.12 -27.24
C ALA A 25 17.01 -1.61 -27.06
N ALA A 26 17.18 -0.45 -26.42
CA ALA A 26 18.49 0.15 -26.16
C ALA A 26 19.28 -0.59 -25.06
N TRP A 27 18.58 -1.18 -24.09
CA TRP A 27 19.20 -1.90 -22.97
C TRP A 27 18.48 -3.22 -22.66
N PRO A 28 18.67 -4.27 -23.49
CA PRO A 28 17.95 -5.54 -23.35
C PRO A 28 18.13 -6.23 -22.00
N ALA A 29 19.29 -6.06 -21.36
CA ALA A 29 19.64 -6.64 -20.07
C ALA A 29 19.18 -5.83 -18.85
N ALA A 30 18.59 -4.63 -19.02
CA ALA A 30 18.10 -3.84 -17.90
C ALA A 30 16.96 -4.55 -17.18
N ILE A 31 16.87 -4.37 -15.86
CA ILE A 31 15.62 -4.63 -15.14
C ILE A 31 14.76 -3.38 -15.26
N LEU A 32 13.67 -3.46 -16.02
CA LEU A 32 12.71 -2.39 -16.19
C LEU A 32 11.51 -2.67 -15.32
N THR A 33 11.21 -1.75 -14.39
CA THR A 33 10.00 -1.84 -13.57
C THR A 33 9.19 -0.57 -13.66
N ALA A 34 7.88 -0.66 -13.41
CA ALA A 34 6.99 0.50 -13.41
C ALA A 34 6.06 0.48 -12.19
N PRO A 35 5.99 1.56 -11.40
CA PRO A 35 4.94 1.69 -10.38
C PRO A 35 3.60 2.01 -11.05
N ALA A 36 2.53 1.37 -10.58
CA ALA A 36 1.19 1.54 -11.10
C ALA A 36 0.21 1.91 -9.98
N GLY A 37 -0.82 2.70 -10.30
CA GLY A 37 -1.85 3.10 -9.35
C GLY A 37 -2.77 1.93 -8.97
N TRP A 38 -3.30 1.96 -7.76
CA TRP A 38 -4.38 1.07 -7.33
C TRP A 38 -5.73 1.49 -7.95
N VAL A 39 -6.69 0.58 -7.94
CA VAL A 39 -8.08 0.80 -8.37
C VAL A 39 -9.04 0.35 -7.26
N THR A 40 -10.31 0.72 -7.37
CA THR A 40 -11.33 0.36 -6.37
C THR A 40 -12.44 -0.51 -6.92
N LEU A 41 -13.24 -1.09 -6.04
CA LEU A 41 -14.48 -1.75 -6.39
C LEU A 41 -15.44 -0.80 -7.14
N ASN A 42 -15.45 0.48 -6.75
CA ASN A 42 -16.33 1.49 -7.32
C ASN A 42 -15.78 2.09 -8.64
N THR A 43 -14.47 2.01 -8.87
CA THR A 43 -13.77 2.48 -10.06
C THR A 43 -12.73 1.44 -10.53
N PRO A 44 -13.18 0.27 -11.03
CA PRO A 44 -12.32 -0.89 -11.26
C PRO A 44 -11.51 -0.84 -12.56
N ALA A 45 -11.71 0.17 -13.40
CA ALA A 45 -11.12 0.24 -14.72
C ALA A 45 -9.59 0.40 -14.65
N VAL A 46 -8.87 -0.57 -15.21
CA VAL A 46 -7.42 -0.52 -15.41
C VAL A 46 -7.12 0.06 -16.78
N ASP A 47 -6.14 0.95 -16.84
CA ASP A 47 -5.67 1.55 -18.08
C ASP A 47 -5.15 0.47 -19.05
N PRO A 48 -5.61 0.43 -20.32
CA PRO A 48 -5.16 -0.58 -21.30
C PRO A 48 -3.66 -0.47 -21.65
N THR A 49 -2.99 0.58 -21.19
CA THR A 49 -1.53 0.73 -21.28
C THR A 49 -0.78 -0.32 -20.46
N TRP A 50 -1.34 -0.78 -19.32
CA TRP A 50 -0.64 -1.69 -18.41
C TRP A 50 -0.38 -3.09 -19.00
N PRO A 51 -1.33 -3.74 -19.69
CA PRO A 51 -1.06 -4.98 -20.42
C PRO A 51 0.01 -4.83 -21.52
N GLU A 52 0.04 -3.69 -22.22
CA GLU A 52 1.07 -3.42 -23.24
C GLU A 52 2.45 -3.23 -22.60
N LEU A 53 2.53 -2.48 -21.49
CA LEU A 53 3.77 -2.32 -20.74
C LEU A 53 4.28 -3.64 -20.17
N ALA A 54 3.38 -4.50 -19.69
CA ALA A 54 3.72 -5.83 -19.17
C ALA A 54 4.45 -6.71 -20.19
N LYS A 55 4.37 -6.42 -21.50
CA LYS A 55 5.15 -7.13 -22.53
C LYS A 55 6.63 -6.74 -22.55
N VAL A 56 6.99 -5.55 -22.04
CA VAL A 56 8.35 -4.98 -22.17
C VAL A 56 9.05 -4.72 -20.83
N VAL A 57 8.28 -4.52 -19.75
CA VAL A 57 8.83 -4.41 -18.39
C VAL A 57 8.93 -5.78 -17.72
N ASP A 58 9.82 -5.91 -16.76
CA ASP A 58 10.02 -7.11 -15.94
C ASP A 58 8.99 -7.19 -14.81
N GLN A 59 8.63 -6.04 -14.22
CA GLN A 59 7.66 -5.99 -13.14
C GLN A 59 6.85 -4.68 -13.13
N ILE A 60 5.57 -4.79 -12.81
CA ILE A 60 4.66 -3.70 -12.50
C ILE A 60 4.33 -3.77 -11.02
N ASN A 61 4.62 -2.72 -10.27
CA ASN A 61 4.43 -2.68 -8.83
C ASN A 61 3.24 -1.79 -8.48
N LEU A 62 2.17 -2.38 -7.97
CA LEU A 62 0.99 -1.63 -7.52
C LEU A 62 1.35 -0.83 -6.26
N MET A 63 1.15 0.49 -6.30
CA MET A 63 1.29 1.39 -5.15
C MET A 63 0.07 1.23 -4.21
N SER A 64 -0.19 0.01 -3.74
CA SER A 64 -1.40 -0.38 -3.01
C SER A 64 -1.31 -0.02 -1.52
N TYR A 65 -1.07 1.25 -1.22
CA TYR A 65 -1.01 1.85 0.12
C TYR A 65 -1.58 3.27 0.07
N GLY A 66 -1.93 3.86 1.22
CA GLY A 66 -2.62 5.15 1.26
C GLY A 66 -3.98 5.13 0.56
N MET A 67 -4.66 3.99 0.58
CA MET A 67 -5.88 3.74 -0.21
C MET A 67 -7.17 4.13 0.53
N ALA A 68 -7.07 4.97 1.56
CA ALA A 68 -8.19 5.40 2.38
C ALA A 68 -8.17 6.92 2.49
N GLY A 69 -9.36 7.53 2.54
CA GLY A 69 -9.49 8.98 2.67
C GLY A 69 -10.92 9.39 2.99
N PRO A 70 -11.14 10.65 3.42
CA PRO A 70 -12.45 11.14 3.82
C PRO A 70 -13.33 11.45 2.58
N TRP A 71 -13.49 10.47 1.70
CA TRP A 71 -14.19 10.59 0.43
C TRP A 71 -15.68 10.27 0.57
N GLY A 72 -16.54 11.01 -0.15
CA GLY A 72 -17.98 10.85 -0.06
C GLY A 72 -18.45 9.41 -0.32
N GLY A 73 -19.31 8.89 0.55
CA GLY A 73 -19.83 7.51 0.50
C GLY A 73 -18.91 6.45 1.12
N TRP A 74 -17.72 6.82 1.57
CA TRP A 74 -16.79 5.90 2.22
C TRP A 74 -16.96 5.89 3.74
N GLN A 75 -16.42 4.88 4.42
CA GLN A 75 -16.21 4.90 5.88
C GLN A 75 -14.70 4.98 6.18
N SER A 76 -14.32 5.03 7.46
CA SER A 76 -12.93 4.98 7.89
C SER A 76 -12.29 3.65 7.53
N TRP A 77 -11.12 3.65 6.87
CA TRP A 77 -10.48 2.43 6.37
C TRP A 77 -9.00 2.32 6.68
N HIS A 78 -8.48 1.12 6.45
CA HIS A 78 -7.06 0.82 6.47
C HIS A 78 -6.33 1.47 5.29
N SER A 79 -5.15 2.02 5.55
CA SER A 79 -4.23 2.52 4.51
C SER A 79 -3.93 1.46 3.43
N SER A 80 -3.86 0.18 3.81
CA SER A 80 -3.54 -0.92 2.89
C SER A 80 -4.22 -2.24 3.27
N ALA A 81 -5.56 -2.24 3.35
CA ALA A 81 -6.33 -3.48 3.52
C ALA A 81 -5.95 -4.50 2.43
N LEU A 82 -5.69 -5.75 2.80
CA LEU A 82 -5.40 -6.82 1.84
C LEU A 82 -6.67 -7.22 1.07
N ILE A 83 -7.76 -7.41 1.81
CA ILE A 83 -9.09 -7.84 1.36
C ILE A 83 -10.18 -7.11 2.16
N GLY A 84 -11.44 -7.49 1.97
CA GLY A 84 -12.55 -7.03 2.80
C GLY A 84 -13.19 -5.74 2.29
N GLU A 85 -12.96 -5.42 1.03
CA GLU A 85 -13.60 -4.31 0.34
C GLU A 85 -15.13 -4.42 0.35
N SER A 86 -15.79 -3.27 0.25
CA SER A 86 -17.23 -3.17 0.03
C SER A 86 -17.55 -1.87 -0.72
N ALA A 87 -18.81 -1.63 -1.08
CA ALA A 87 -19.18 -0.36 -1.73
C ALA A 87 -18.81 0.88 -0.89
N SER A 88 -18.84 0.77 0.45
CA SER A 88 -18.45 1.84 1.36
C SER A 88 -16.97 1.79 1.74
N MET A 89 -16.27 0.67 1.51
CA MET A 89 -14.84 0.48 1.77
C MET A 89 -14.14 -0.06 0.51
N PRO A 90 -14.17 0.65 -0.62
CA PRO A 90 -14.00 0.00 -1.92
C PRO A 90 -12.55 -0.29 -2.30
N SER A 91 -11.58 0.01 -1.44
CA SER A 91 -10.17 -0.27 -1.69
C SER A 91 -9.66 -1.50 -0.94
N SER A 92 -8.93 -2.36 -1.64
CA SER A 92 -8.10 -3.42 -1.08
C SER A 92 -7.00 -3.77 -2.08
N VAL A 93 -5.91 -4.40 -1.61
CA VAL A 93 -4.85 -4.93 -2.47
C VAL A 93 -5.44 -5.93 -3.47
N ASP A 94 -6.32 -6.81 -3.00
CA ASP A 94 -6.96 -7.85 -3.80
C ASP A 94 -7.83 -7.29 -4.93
N VAL A 95 -8.62 -6.24 -4.69
CA VAL A 95 -9.37 -5.54 -5.75
C VAL A 95 -8.46 -5.06 -6.86
N SER A 96 -7.34 -4.43 -6.50
CA SER A 96 -6.40 -3.92 -7.50
C SER A 96 -5.77 -5.06 -8.28
N VAL A 97 -5.29 -6.10 -7.58
CA VAL A 97 -4.70 -7.28 -8.23
C VAL A 97 -5.69 -7.93 -9.19
N LYS A 98 -6.90 -8.26 -8.74
CA LYS A 98 -7.93 -8.91 -9.58
C LYS A 98 -8.24 -8.11 -10.84
N ASN A 99 -8.33 -6.79 -10.75
CA ASN A 99 -8.62 -5.95 -11.91
C ASN A 99 -7.43 -5.83 -12.88
N TYR A 100 -6.18 -5.77 -12.39
CA TYR A 100 -4.99 -5.80 -13.26
C TYR A 100 -4.83 -7.16 -13.96
N LEU A 101 -5.08 -8.26 -13.26
CA LEU A 101 -5.11 -9.60 -13.85
C LEU A 101 -6.20 -9.71 -14.93
N LYS A 102 -7.42 -9.23 -14.63
CA LYS A 102 -8.54 -9.21 -15.58
C LYS A 102 -8.23 -8.36 -16.81
N ALA A 103 -7.46 -7.29 -16.66
CA ALA A 103 -7.02 -6.45 -17.78
C ALA A 103 -5.95 -7.12 -18.65
N GLY A 104 -5.34 -8.22 -18.20
CA GLY A 104 -4.36 -8.99 -18.96
C GLY A 104 -2.90 -8.77 -18.52
N VAL A 105 -2.65 -8.16 -17.36
CA VAL A 105 -1.29 -8.13 -16.78
C VAL A 105 -0.96 -9.51 -16.21
N PRO A 106 0.15 -10.16 -16.63
CA PRO A 106 0.51 -11.47 -16.09
C PRO A 106 0.80 -11.42 -14.58
N ALA A 107 0.30 -12.39 -13.82
CA ALA A 107 0.47 -12.46 -12.36
C ALA A 107 1.96 -12.39 -11.93
N ALA A 108 2.82 -13.16 -12.58
CA ALA A 108 4.25 -13.19 -12.30
C ALA A 108 4.98 -11.85 -12.54
N LYS A 109 4.36 -10.91 -13.27
CA LYS A 109 4.89 -9.55 -13.47
C LYS A 109 4.27 -8.52 -12.53
N LEU A 110 3.30 -8.89 -11.71
CA LEU A 110 2.58 -7.96 -10.85
C LEU A 110 3.08 -8.07 -9.41
N GLY A 111 3.56 -6.97 -8.84
CA GLY A 111 3.93 -6.84 -7.43
C GLY A 111 2.92 -6.00 -6.65
N VAL A 112 2.82 -6.24 -5.34
CA VAL A 112 1.96 -5.47 -4.42
C VAL A 112 2.75 -4.50 -3.56
N GLY A 113 2.12 -3.40 -3.15
CA GLY A 113 2.75 -2.36 -2.33
C GLY A 113 2.67 -2.66 -0.84
N ILE A 114 3.76 -2.35 -0.14
CA ILE A 114 3.88 -2.39 1.31
C ILE A 114 4.28 -1.00 1.79
N GLY A 115 3.36 -0.32 2.48
CA GLY A 115 3.65 0.96 3.12
C GLY A 115 4.32 0.74 4.47
N PHE A 116 5.56 1.18 4.64
CA PHE A 116 6.22 1.32 5.96
C PHE A 116 5.75 2.58 6.70
N TYR A 117 4.52 3.00 6.41
CA TYR A 117 3.84 4.14 6.97
C TYR A 117 2.34 3.80 7.09
N GLY A 118 1.61 4.64 7.81
CA GLY A 118 0.18 4.48 8.04
C GLY A 118 -0.62 5.74 7.75
N SER A 119 -1.84 5.77 8.26
CA SER A 119 -2.74 6.92 8.16
C SER A 119 -3.27 7.29 9.53
N CYS A 120 -3.29 8.58 9.83
CA CYS A 120 -3.85 9.18 11.04
C CYS A 120 -5.22 9.77 10.74
N TRP A 121 -6.23 9.33 11.47
CA TRP A 121 -7.58 9.83 11.39
C TRP A 121 -7.98 10.55 12.68
N ARG A 122 -8.77 11.62 12.54
CA ARG A 122 -9.48 12.30 13.63
C ARG A 122 -10.99 12.14 13.44
N GLY A 123 -11.74 12.11 14.54
CA GLY A 123 -13.20 12.02 14.51
C GLY A 123 -13.76 10.61 14.33
N VAL A 124 -12.90 9.61 14.11
CA VAL A 124 -13.22 8.18 14.08
C VAL A 124 -12.15 7.43 14.87
N SER A 125 -12.56 6.48 15.70
CA SER A 125 -11.65 5.71 16.57
C SER A 125 -11.51 4.24 16.17
N ALA A 126 -12.21 3.81 15.12
CA ALA A 126 -12.14 2.47 14.55
C ALA A 126 -12.34 2.51 13.04
N VAL A 127 -12.02 1.41 12.36
CA VAL A 127 -12.37 1.18 10.95
C VAL A 127 -13.87 0.88 10.79
N ARG A 128 -14.42 1.07 9.59
CA ARG A 128 -15.85 0.89 9.26
C ARG A 128 -16.79 1.84 10.03
N MET A 129 -16.31 3.04 10.37
CA MET A 129 -17.13 4.08 10.99
C MET A 129 -17.52 5.17 9.97
N PRO A 130 -18.77 5.68 10.00
CA PRO A 130 -19.14 6.85 9.21
C PRO A 130 -18.15 8.00 9.42
N ILE A 131 -17.72 8.64 8.32
CA ILE A 131 -16.68 9.68 8.32
C ILE A 131 -17.26 11.11 8.37
N THR A 132 -18.54 11.26 8.74
CA THR A 132 -19.15 12.59 8.91
C THR A 132 -18.40 13.35 10.00
N GLY A 133 -17.70 14.42 9.62
CA GLY A 133 -16.84 15.19 10.55
C GLY A 133 -15.48 14.55 10.84
N ALA A 134 -15.14 13.43 10.19
CA ALA A 134 -13.83 12.82 10.29
C ALA A 134 -12.86 13.41 9.26
N SER A 135 -11.56 13.30 9.55
CA SER A 135 -10.50 13.72 8.64
C SER A 135 -9.32 12.76 8.72
N LEU A 136 -8.69 12.50 7.57
CA LEU A 136 -7.35 11.91 7.50
C LEU A 136 -6.37 13.09 7.50
N VAL A 137 -5.57 13.21 8.56
CA VAL A 137 -4.78 14.44 8.84
C VAL A 137 -3.29 14.28 8.63
N ALA A 138 -2.79 13.04 8.57
CA ALA A 138 -1.39 12.73 8.33
C ALA A 138 -1.24 11.32 7.76
N ASP A 139 -0.26 11.15 6.88
CA ASP A 139 0.09 9.88 6.23
C ASP A 139 1.60 9.79 5.96
N ASP A 140 2.02 9.60 4.71
CA ASP A 140 3.41 9.38 4.31
C ASP A 140 4.37 10.46 4.86
N GLY A 141 5.52 10.03 5.36
CA GLY A 141 6.52 10.90 5.98
C GLY A 141 6.18 11.41 7.38
N LYS A 142 4.90 11.46 7.78
CA LYS A 142 4.45 11.86 9.13
C LYS A 142 4.11 10.65 10.00
N MET A 143 3.40 9.70 9.43
CA MET A 143 2.97 8.45 10.04
C MET A 143 3.88 7.29 9.61
N SER A 144 5.20 7.50 9.58
CA SER A 144 6.16 6.41 9.41
C SER A 144 5.94 5.33 10.47
N PHE A 145 6.23 4.06 10.17
CA PHE A 145 6.14 2.99 11.16
C PHE A 145 6.94 3.32 12.43
N ALA A 146 8.11 3.93 12.28
CA ALA A 146 8.91 4.42 13.40
C ALA A 146 8.17 5.41 14.30
N ASN A 147 7.48 6.40 13.71
CA ASN A 147 6.68 7.37 14.46
C ASN A 147 5.46 6.72 15.10
N ILE A 148 4.80 5.79 14.41
CA ILE A 148 3.65 5.04 14.94
C ILE A 148 4.07 4.25 16.17
N MET A 149 5.16 3.49 16.09
CA MET A 149 5.67 2.70 17.21
C MET A 149 6.13 3.57 18.39
N THR A 150 6.69 4.74 18.11
CA THR A 150 7.25 5.62 19.17
C THR A 150 6.18 6.47 19.86
N SER A 151 5.20 6.98 19.11
CA SER A 151 4.29 8.03 19.60
C SER A 151 2.84 7.59 19.77
N TYR A 152 2.46 6.42 19.27
CA TYR A 152 1.06 5.99 19.23
C TYR A 152 0.86 4.57 19.76
N TYR A 153 1.79 3.65 19.50
CA TYR A 153 1.59 2.24 19.85
C TYR A 153 1.39 2.05 21.35
N GLN A 154 0.25 1.46 21.69
CA GLN A 154 -0.10 1.00 23.03
C GLN A 154 -0.80 -0.35 22.87
N ALA A 155 -0.41 -1.35 23.65
CA ALA A 155 -0.99 -2.69 23.53
C ALA A 155 -2.53 -2.68 23.69
N ALA A 156 -3.05 -1.82 24.57
CA ALA A 156 -4.49 -1.66 24.80
C ALA A 156 -5.24 -0.98 23.63
N ALA A 157 -4.53 -0.26 22.76
CA ALA A 157 -5.11 0.37 21.58
C ALA A 157 -5.03 -0.54 20.33
N TYR A 158 -4.23 -1.61 20.38
CA TYR A 158 -3.98 -2.47 19.22
C TYR A 158 -5.16 -3.38 18.90
N HIS A 159 -5.48 -3.43 17.61
CA HIS A 159 -6.46 -4.35 17.06
C HIS A 159 -5.94 -4.93 15.74
N TYR A 160 -6.24 -6.20 15.50
CA TYR A 160 -6.03 -6.84 14.21
C TYR A 160 -7.38 -7.10 13.54
N ASP A 161 -7.60 -6.54 12.36
CA ASP A 161 -8.80 -6.78 11.57
C ASP A 161 -8.61 -8.01 10.71
N ALA A 162 -9.10 -9.16 11.17
CA ALA A 162 -8.99 -10.43 10.44
C ALA A 162 -9.75 -10.44 9.10
N ALA A 163 -10.78 -9.61 8.94
CA ALA A 163 -11.55 -9.53 7.71
C ALA A 163 -10.85 -8.68 6.63
N ALA A 164 -9.99 -7.73 7.03
CA ALA A 164 -9.17 -6.93 6.13
C ALA A 164 -7.70 -7.36 6.05
N LYS A 165 -7.25 -8.19 7.00
CA LYS A 165 -5.85 -8.61 7.22
C LYS A 165 -4.92 -7.41 7.44
N ALA A 166 -5.32 -6.50 8.32
CA ALA A 166 -4.60 -5.27 8.59
C ALA A 166 -4.71 -4.84 10.08
N PRO A 167 -3.63 -4.34 10.69
CA PRO A 167 -3.65 -3.81 12.04
C PRO A 167 -4.10 -2.36 12.08
N TRP A 168 -4.60 -1.96 13.24
CA TRP A 168 -4.92 -0.56 13.54
C TRP A 168 -4.82 -0.28 15.04
N LEU A 169 -4.70 1.00 15.39
CA LEU A 169 -4.73 1.52 16.75
C LEU A 169 -5.96 2.40 16.94
N GLY A 170 -6.75 2.13 17.98
CA GLY A 170 -7.94 2.90 18.34
C GLY A 170 -7.76 3.70 19.61
N PHE A 171 -8.17 4.97 19.60
CA PHE A 171 -8.09 5.86 20.74
C PHE A 171 -9.40 6.62 20.98
N SER A 172 -9.91 6.54 22.20
CA SER A 172 -11.09 7.33 22.64
C SER A 172 -10.78 8.83 22.76
N THR A 173 -9.52 9.17 22.99
CA THR A 173 -9.01 10.55 23.00
C THR A 173 -7.90 10.73 21.98
N GLN A 174 -7.74 11.96 21.50
CA GLN A 174 -6.69 12.27 20.51
C GLN A 174 -5.30 11.98 21.10
N THR A 175 -4.51 11.19 20.37
CA THR A 175 -3.20 10.69 20.81
C THR A 175 -2.10 11.11 19.84
N GLY A 176 -0.89 11.33 20.37
CA GLY A 176 0.32 11.64 19.60
C GLY A 176 0.34 13.03 18.94
N PRO A 177 1.45 13.38 18.25
CA PRO A 177 1.67 14.71 17.66
C PRO A 177 0.57 15.14 16.69
N GLU A 178 0.12 14.21 15.85
CA GLU A 178 -0.93 14.45 14.85
C GLU A 178 -2.35 14.31 15.44
N LYS A 179 -2.49 14.12 16.76
CA LYS A 179 -3.77 14.07 17.49
C LYS A 179 -4.75 13.04 16.91
N CYS A 180 -4.29 11.82 16.67
CA CYS A 180 -5.06 10.76 16.02
C CYS A 180 -6.08 10.13 17.01
N ASN A 181 -7.25 9.78 16.50
CA ASN A 181 -8.19 8.86 17.15
C ASN A 181 -8.09 7.45 16.56
N LEU A 182 -7.67 7.32 15.31
CA LEU A 182 -7.42 6.05 14.65
C LEU A 182 -6.09 6.13 13.88
N VAL A 183 -5.26 5.10 14.01
CA VAL A 183 -4.05 4.91 13.19
C VAL A 183 -4.12 3.56 12.50
N THR A 184 -4.01 3.53 11.17
CA THR A 184 -3.97 2.27 10.39
C THR A 184 -2.62 2.10 9.75
N TYR A 185 -2.02 0.92 9.77
CA TYR A 185 -0.62 0.71 9.38
C TYR A 185 -0.35 -0.75 9.00
N GLU A 186 0.93 -1.13 8.86
CA GLU A 186 1.38 -2.51 8.64
C GLU A 186 2.14 -3.05 9.84
N ASP A 187 2.00 -4.34 10.13
CA ASP A 187 2.82 -5.05 11.11
C ASP A 187 3.29 -6.40 10.58
N ALA A 188 4.05 -7.15 11.39
CA ALA A 188 4.55 -8.46 10.97
C ALA A 188 3.43 -9.46 10.60
N THR A 189 2.23 -9.32 11.18
CA THR A 189 1.08 -10.20 10.93
C THR A 189 0.47 -9.90 9.56
N SER A 190 0.18 -8.62 9.26
CA SER A 190 -0.35 -8.25 7.94
C SER A 190 0.65 -8.53 6.82
N LEU A 191 1.95 -8.35 7.08
CA LEU A 191 2.99 -8.71 6.11
C LEU A 191 3.03 -10.23 5.84
N ALA A 192 2.83 -11.07 6.86
CA ALA A 192 2.74 -12.52 6.67
C ALA A 192 1.51 -12.92 5.84
N ASP A 193 0.34 -12.33 6.12
CA ASP A 193 -0.88 -12.55 5.31
C ASP A 193 -0.67 -12.08 3.86
N LYS A 194 -0.02 -10.93 3.63
CA LYS A 194 0.33 -10.44 2.28
C LYS A 194 1.31 -11.34 1.55
N GLY A 195 2.37 -11.79 2.22
CA GLY A 195 3.34 -12.70 1.63
C GLY A 195 2.70 -14.03 1.22
N LYS A 196 1.79 -14.56 2.05
CA LYS A 196 0.99 -15.74 1.70
C LYS A 196 0.11 -15.47 0.48
N TYR A 197 -0.62 -14.35 0.46
CA TYR A 197 -1.47 -13.97 -0.67
C TYR A 197 -0.69 -13.85 -1.98
N VAL A 198 0.50 -13.23 -1.96
CA VAL A 198 1.40 -13.11 -3.12
C VAL A 198 1.80 -14.48 -3.65
N ARG A 199 2.20 -15.42 -2.77
CA ARG A 199 2.54 -16.79 -3.18
C ARG A 199 1.36 -17.55 -3.74
N ASP A 200 0.24 -17.57 -3.02
CA ASP A 200 -0.97 -18.32 -3.42
C ASP A 200 -1.52 -17.85 -4.78
N THR A 201 -1.39 -16.55 -5.07
CA THR A 201 -1.88 -15.93 -6.30
C THR A 201 -0.85 -15.99 -7.45
N GLY A 202 0.39 -16.44 -7.18
CA GLY A 202 1.47 -16.49 -8.17
C GLY A 202 1.95 -15.10 -8.62
N LEU A 203 1.91 -14.11 -7.73
CA LEU A 203 2.34 -12.74 -7.99
C LEU A 203 3.88 -12.63 -8.01
N GLY A 204 4.39 -11.63 -8.72
CA GLY A 204 5.84 -11.40 -8.91
C GLY A 204 6.59 -10.86 -7.70
N GLY A 205 5.91 -10.51 -6.61
CA GLY A 205 6.53 -10.06 -5.36
C GLY A 205 5.90 -8.80 -4.78
N ALA A 206 6.72 -7.93 -4.20
CA ALA A 206 6.27 -6.69 -3.56
C ALA A 206 7.26 -5.53 -3.73
N ILE A 207 6.74 -4.31 -3.58
CA ILE A 207 7.52 -3.06 -3.45
C ILE A 207 7.31 -2.47 -2.06
N ILE A 208 8.35 -1.87 -1.48
CA ILE A 208 8.29 -1.21 -0.16
C ILE A 208 8.34 0.31 -0.35
N TRP A 209 7.40 1.02 0.29
CA TRP A 209 7.37 2.48 0.37
C TRP A 209 7.33 2.96 1.83
N THR A 210 8.38 3.55 2.40
CA THR A 210 9.78 3.49 1.95
C THR A 210 10.62 2.90 3.07
N ILE A 211 11.73 2.25 2.72
CA ILE A 211 12.54 1.46 3.65
C ILE A 211 12.95 2.24 4.92
N ASN A 212 13.28 3.53 4.79
CA ASN A 212 13.70 4.38 5.90
C ASN A 212 12.59 4.66 6.94
N GLN A 213 11.32 4.52 6.57
CA GLN A 213 10.21 4.75 7.49
C GLN A 213 10.00 3.59 8.49
N GLY A 214 10.56 2.42 8.19
CA GLY A 214 10.56 1.24 9.08
C GLY A 214 11.69 1.23 10.11
N HIS A 215 12.63 2.18 10.05
CA HIS A 215 13.85 2.15 10.86
C HIS A 215 13.63 2.73 12.28
N LEU A 216 13.84 1.90 13.29
CA LEU A 216 13.75 2.26 14.71
C LEU A 216 15.13 2.59 15.27
N ALA A 217 15.52 3.86 15.21
CA ALA A 217 16.86 4.30 15.62
C ALA A 217 17.21 3.98 17.09
N SER A 218 16.20 3.98 17.98
CA SER A 218 16.34 3.68 19.41
C SER A 218 16.37 2.18 19.74
N ALA A 219 16.06 1.30 18.78
CA ALA A 219 16.08 -0.14 19.01
C ALA A 219 17.53 -0.67 19.06
N PRO A 220 17.77 -1.78 19.79
CA PRO A 220 19.08 -2.44 19.82
C PRO A 220 19.60 -2.78 18.42
N ALA A 221 20.93 -2.81 18.26
CA ALA A 221 21.56 -3.25 17.03
C ALA A 221 21.04 -4.65 16.63
N GLY A 222 20.73 -4.83 15.33
CA GLY A 222 20.11 -6.06 14.82
C GLY A 222 18.58 -6.12 14.96
N SER A 223 17.94 -5.18 15.67
CA SER A 223 16.47 -5.10 15.83
C SER A 223 15.88 -3.78 15.31
N ARG A 224 16.64 -3.02 14.52
CA ARG A 224 16.24 -1.68 14.06
C ARG A 224 15.27 -1.69 12.89
N ASP A 225 15.17 -2.77 12.13
CA ASP A 225 14.36 -2.83 10.92
C ASP A 225 13.32 -3.96 10.99
N PRO A 226 12.42 -3.96 11.99
CA PRO A 226 11.51 -5.08 12.23
C PRO A 226 10.53 -5.31 11.07
N LEU A 227 10.02 -4.26 10.42
CA LEU A 227 9.18 -4.45 9.23
C LEU A 227 9.98 -5.02 8.05
N LEU A 228 11.22 -4.60 7.85
CA LEU A 228 12.06 -5.16 6.79
C LEU A 228 12.36 -6.64 7.03
N ALA A 229 12.66 -7.00 8.28
CA ALA A 229 12.83 -8.40 8.68
C ALA A 229 11.54 -9.22 8.47
N ALA A 230 10.37 -8.64 8.79
CA ALA A 230 9.09 -9.28 8.54
C ALA A 230 8.79 -9.44 7.04
N VAL A 231 9.11 -8.45 6.19
CA VAL A 231 8.98 -8.59 4.73
C VAL A 231 9.90 -9.70 4.22
N LYS A 232 11.18 -9.73 4.63
CA LYS A 232 12.10 -10.81 4.25
C LYS A 232 11.48 -12.17 4.59
N LYS A 233 11.05 -12.36 5.85
CA LYS A 233 10.43 -13.60 6.30
C LYS A 233 9.15 -13.94 5.52
N ALA A 234 8.34 -12.95 5.21
CA ALA A 234 7.05 -13.19 4.57
C ALA A 234 7.17 -13.46 3.07
N PHE A 235 8.21 -12.99 2.38
CA PHE A 235 8.31 -13.05 0.91
C PHE A 235 9.49 -13.89 0.39
N LEU A 236 10.52 -14.14 1.20
CA LEU A 236 11.76 -14.80 0.76
C LEU A 236 12.10 -16.09 1.53
N ASP A 237 11.58 -16.26 2.75
CA ASP A 237 11.72 -17.48 3.56
C ASP A 237 10.49 -18.40 3.37
#